data_AF-A0A2C6ANT4-F1
#
_entry.id   AF-A0A2C6ANT4-F1
#
_cell.length_a   1.000
_cell.length_b   1.000
_cell.length_c   1.000
_cell.angle_alpha   90.00
_cell.angle_beta   90.00
_cell.angle_gamma   90.00
#
_symmetry.space_group_name_H-M   'P 1'
#
loop_
_entity.id
_entity.type
_entity.pdbx_description
1 polymer ?
#
loop_
_entity_poly.entity_id
_entity_poly.type
_entity_poly.pdbx_seq_one_letter_code
_entity_poly.pdbx_strand_id
1 'polypeptide(L)'
;MCGSFLTIKDNVVYVIHQSAMDFLSSNEYLFSSDNMKGDQHRTIFLRSLQALSRGLRRDIYSLNAPGLLVDQISPPDPDPLASIRYSCIYWIDHLRDSYMHPAETTRDDMDLRNDGAVHDFFKKKYIYWPEALSLLGSLSTAGLTILKLEALIEGYTEAEKLKEFLGDAHRFIPLVFSPTRSLVRMQFEKEEPDWMTTLEGDTSRIFKSADISADGKRVVSLSPGGVVRIWDAATGAYMHPFDGYGGGSILSIAMSADGKRVP
;
A
#
# COMPACT_ATOMS: atom_id res chain seq x y z
N MET A 1 4.65 -13.06 -9.27
CA MET A 1 3.42 -13.47 -9.97
C MET A 1 3.06 -12.38 -10.97
N CYS A 2 2.69 -12.77 -12.17
CA CYS A 2 2.36 -11.86 -13.27
C CYS A 2 1.01 -11.17 -13.01
N GLY A 3 0.93 -9.84 -13.16
CA GLY A 3 -0.32 -9.06 -13.09
C GLY A 3 -1.19 -9.21 -14.33
N SER A 4 -1.15 -10.35 -15.01
CA SER A 4 -1.93 -10.58 -16.22
C SER A 4 -3.41 -10.74 -15.86
N PHE A 5 -4.28 -10.04 -16.58
CA PHE A 5 -5.74 -10.16 -16.45
C PHE A 5 -6.26 -11.52 -16.88
N LEU A 6 -5.59 -12.10 -17.87
CA LEU A 6 -6.05 -13.23 -18.64
C LEU A 6 -4.90 -14.24 -18.76
N THR A 7 -5.23 -15.52 -18.65
CA THR A 7 -4.36 -16.59 -19.14
C THR A 7 -5.02 -17.24 -20.34
N ILE A 8 -4.23 -17.57 -21.35
CA ILE A 8 -4.71 -18.27 -22.54
C ILE A 8 -4.28 -19.71 -22.39
N LYS A 9 -5.27 -20.61 -22.37
CA LYS A 9 -5.04 -22.06 -22.38
C LYS A 9 -5.95 -22.67 -23.44
N ASP A 10 -5.37 -23.47 -24.33
CA ASP A 10 -6.10 -24.18 -25.40
C ASP A 10 -7.03 -23.26 -26.22
N ASN A 11 -6.53 -22.05 -26.54
CA ASN A 11 -7.26 -21.01 -27.29
C ASN A 11 -8.51 -20.44 -26.59
N VAL A 12 -8.67 -20.71 -25.29
CA VAL A 12 -9.70 -20.14 -24.43
C VAL A 12 -9.06 -19.12 -23.49
N VAL A 13 -9.72 -17.96 -23.36
CA VAL A 13 -9.31 -16.86 -22.49
C VAL A 13 -9.91 -17.07 -21.11
N TYR A 14 -9.07 -17.22 -20.09
CA TYR A 14 -9.49 -17.38 -18.69
C TYR A 14 -9.16 -16.13 -17.91
N VAL A 15 -10.12 -15.61 -17.13
CA VAL A 15 -9.84 -14.56 -16.16
C VAL A 15 -9.22 -15.18 -14.91
N ILE A 16 -8.07 -14.65 -14.51
CA ILE A 16 -7.21 -15.31 -13.51
C ILE A 16 -7.81 -15.24 -12.09
N HIS A 17 -8.72 -14.31 -11.82
CA HIS A 17 -9.36 -14.16 -10.51
C HIS A 17 -10.75 -13.50 -10.57
N GLN A 18 -11.66 -13.85 -9.65
CA GLN A 18 -13.02 -13.26 -9.58
C GLN A 18 -12.97 -11.74 -9.41
N SER A 19 -12.02 -11.20 -8.65
CA SER A 19 -11.87 -9.74 -8.53
C SER A 19 -11.57 -9.04 -9.85
N ALA A 20 -10.87 -9.72 -10.78
CA ALA A 20 -10.66 -9.19 -12.12
C ALA A 20 -11.97 -9.22 -12.92
N MET A 21 -12.80 -10.25 -12.79
CA MET A 21 -14.15 -10.28 -13.40
C MET A 21 -15.05 -9.16 -12.88
N ASP A 22 -15.09 -8.95 -11.57
CA ASP A 22 -15.95 -7.92 -10.95
C ASP A 22 -15.50 -6.51 -11.39
N PHE A 23 -14.19 -6.29 -11.47
CA PHE A 23 -13.61 -5.07 -12.01
C PHE A 23 -13.98 -4.87 -13.49
N LEU A 24 -13.83 -5.90 -14.33
CA LEU A 24 -14.16 -5.83 -15.75
C LEU A 24 -15.66 -5.61 -16.00
N SER A 25 -16.53 -6.25 -15.22
CA SER A 25 -17.99 -6.09 -15.31
C SER A 25 -18.42 -4.66 -15.00
N SER A 26 -17.66 -3.96 -14.16
CA SER A 26 -17.84 -2.54 -13.87
C SER A 26 -17.20 -1.63 -14.93
N ASN A 27 -16.48 -2.18 -15.91
CA ASN A 27 -15.60 -1.46 -16.85
C ASN A 27 -15.64 -2.06 -18.28
N GLU A 28 -16.82 -2.40 -18.82
CA GLU A 28 -17.03 -3.18 -20.06
C GLU A 28 -16.25 -2.70 -21.31
N TYR A 29 -15.85 -1.42 -21.39
CA TYR A 29 -15.12 -0.83 -22.52
C TYR A 29 -13.59 -1.06 -22.48
N LEU A 30 -13.07 -2.08 -21.80
CA LEU A 30 -11.63 -2.32 -21.67
C LEU A 30 -11.00 -3.06 -22.87
N PHE A 31 -11.81 -3.70 -23.72
CA PHE A 31 -11.33 -4.54 -24.81
C PHE A 31 -11.88 -4.09 -26.16
N SER A 32 -11.42 -2.93 -26.64
CA SER A 32 -11.48 -2.63 -28.08
C SER A 32 -10.33 -3.38 -28.76
N SER A 33 -10.63 -4.06 -29.87
CA SER A 33 -9.80 -5.13 -30.48
C SER A 33 -8.42 -4.73 -31.01
N ASP A 34 -8.05 -3.45 -31.01
CA ASP A 34 -6.94 -2.93 -31.83
C ASP A 34 -5.72 -2.41 -31.04
N ASN A 35 -5.69 -2.52 -29.70
CA ASN A 35 -4.64 -1.87 -28.90
C ASN A 35 -3.42 -2.78 -28.61
N MET A 36 -2.21 -2.23 -28.76
CA MET A 36 -0.94 -2.87 -28.39
C MET A 36 -0.91 -3.23 -26.90
N LYS A 37 -0.15 -4.28 -26.53
CA LYS A 37 -0.08 -4.76 -25.12
C LYS A 37 0.27 -3.65 -24.12
N GLY A 38 1.19 -2.75 -24.46
CA GLY A 38 1.55 -1.58 -23.65
C GLY A 38 0.37 -0.64 -23.33
N ASP A 39 -0.45 -0.37 -24.34
CA ASP A 39 -1.62 0.52 -24.23
C ASP A 39 -2.70 -0.07 -23.33
N GLN A 40 -2.82 -1.39 -23.30
CA GLN A 40 -3.75 -2.08 -22.42
C GLN A 40 -3.34 -1.90 -20.95
N HIS A 41 -2.09 -2.19 -20.59
CA HIS A 41 -1.59 -1.99 -19.23
C HIS A 41 -1.71 -0.52 -18.79
N ARG A 42 -1.41 0.43 -19.67
CA ARG A 42 -1.59 1.87 -19.40
C ARG A 42 -3.06 2.21 -19.13
N THR A 43 -3.98 1.73 -19.96
CA THR A 43 -5.42 1.95 -19.81
C THR A 43 -5.91 1.42 -18.47
N ILE A 44 -5.51 0.20 -18.12
CA ILE A 44 -5.86 -0.40 -16.84
C ILE A 44 -5.31 0.41 -15.69
N PHE A 45 -4.04 0.81 -15.73
CA PHE A 45 -3.43 1.62 -14.68
C PHE A 45 -4.24 2.90 -14.43
N LEU A 46 -4.55 3.66 -15.49
CA LEU A 46 -5.29 4.91 -15.37
C LEU A 46 -6.70 4.71 -14.77
N ARG A 47 -7.42 3.67 -15.22
CA ARG A 47 -8.74 3.35 -14.66
C ARG A 47 -8.66 2.85 -13.22
N SER A 48 -7.65 2.05 -12.90
CA SER A 48 -7.40 1.55 -11.54
C SER A 48 -7.13 2.72 -10.60
N LEU A 49 -6.25 3.64 -11.00
CA LEU A 49 -5.93 4.84 -10.24
C LEU A 49 -7.15 5.74 -10.03
N GLN A 50 -7.98 5.90 -11.06
CA GLN A 50 -9.23 6.65 -10.97
C GLN A 50 -10.25 5.98 -10.03
N ALA A 51 -10.42 4.66 -10.13
CA ALA A 51 -11.32 3.89 -9.28
C ALA A 51 -10.89 3.95 -7.82
N LEU A 52 -9.59 3.78 -7.53
CA LEU A 52 -9.04 3.92 -6.18
C LEU A 52 -9.22 5.34 -5.64
N SER A 53 -8.93 6.36 -6.46
CA SER A 53 -9.08 7.76 -6.06
C SER A 53 -10.53 8.13 -5.71
N ARG A 54 -11.51 7.49 -6.33
CA ARG A 54 -12.94 7.70 -6.05
C ARG A 54 -13.47 6.82 -4.92
N GLY A 55 -13.07 5.56 -4.89
CA GLY A 55 -13.64 4.54 -4.00
C GLY A 55 -13.04 4.52 -2.60
N LEU A 56 -11.72 4.75 -2.48
CA LEU A 56 -11.05 4.73 -1.18
C LEU A 56 -11.47 5.93 -0.34
N ARG A 57 -11.86 5.65 0.90
CA ARG A 57 -12.24 6.62 1.92
C ARG A 57 -11.92 6.06 3.30
N ARG A 58 -11.85 6.94 4.29
CA ARG A 58 -11.73 6.58 5.70
C ARG A 58 -12.86 5.65 6.12
N ASP A 59 -12.52 4.64 6.90
CA ASP A 59 -13.47 3.72 7.51
C ASP A 59 -14.44 3.15 6.49
N ILE A 60 -13.90 2.54 5.44
CA ILE A 60 -14.66 2.16 4.25
C ILE A 60 -15.78 1.15 4.56
N TYR A 61 -15.60 0.34 5.61
CA TYR A 61 -16.58 -0.61 6.15
C TYR A 61 -17.39 -0.07 7.35
N SER A 62 -17.18 1.18 7.76
CA SER A 62 -17.91 1.84 8.86
C SER A 62 -17.86 1.03 10.16
N LEU A 63 -16.66 0.63 10.55
CA LEU A 63 -16.38 -0.22 11.70
C LEU A 63 -16.59 0.51 13.04
N ASN A 64 -16.56 1.86 13.03
CA ASN A 64 -16.85 2.74 14.18
C ASN A 64 -15.99 2.54 15.45
N ALA A 65 -15.06 1.59 15.49
CA ALA A 65 -14.22 1.33 16.65
C ALA A 65 -12.79 0.92 16.25
N PRO A 66 -11.75 1.52 16.86
CA PRO A 66 -10.38 1.04 16.71
C PRO A 66 -10.20 -0.33 17.38
N GLY A 67 -9.32 -1.16 16.84
CA GLY A 67 -8.87 -2.41 17.47
C GLY A 67 -9.65 -3.67 17.10
N LEU A 68 -10.56 -3.61 16.12
CA LEU A 68 -11.12 -4.82 15.53
C LEU A 68 -10.05 -5.55 14.72
N LEU A 69 -9.93 -6.86 14.97
CA LEU A 69 -9.08 -7.71 14.14
C LEU A 69 -9.74 -7.93 12.78
N VAL A 70 -8.94 -7.90 11.71
CA VAL A 70 -9.41 -8.14 10.33
C VAL A 70 -10.18 -9.46 10.21
N ASP A 71 -9.77 -10.49 10.95
CA ASP A 71 -10.43 -11.81 10.93
C ASP A 71 -11.82 -11.84 11.59
N GLN A 72 -12.19 -10.79 12.32
CA GLN A 72 -13.51 -10.61 12.92
C GLN A 72 -14.44 -9.77 12.03
N ILE A 73 -13.93 -9.21 10.94
CA ILE A 73 -14.67 -8.29 10.07
C ILE A 73 -15.19 -9.07 8.87
N SER A 74 -16.50 -8.95 8.61
CA SER A 74 -17.12 -9.45 7.39
C SER A 74 -17.43 -8.30 6.42
N PRO A 75 -17.26 -8.48 5.10
CA PRO A 75 -17.66 -7.48 4.12
C PRO A 75 -19.14 -7.10 4.28
N PRO A 76 -19.50 -5.81 4.31
CA PRO A 76 -20.89 -5.39 4.29
C PRO A 76 -21.54 -5.71 2.93
N ASP A 77 -22.87 -5.70 2.87
CA ASP A 77 -23.63 -5.86 1.63
C ASP A 77 -24.38 -4.55 1.29
N PRO A 78 -24.07 -3.88 0.17
CA PRO A 78 -23.06 -4.24 -0.84
C PRO A 78 -21.61 -4.00 -0.38
N ASP A 79 -20.66 -4.84 -0.82
CA ASP A 79 -19.23 -4.70 -0.49
C ASP A 79 -18.64 -3.49 -1.25
N PRO A 80 -18.30 -2.38 -0.58
CA PRO A 80 -17.75 -1.20 -1.24
C PRO A 80 -16.34 -1.44 -1.80
N LEU A 81 -15.65 -2.50 -1.36
CA LEU A 81 -14.35 -2.89 -1.91
C LEU A 81 -14.47 -3.76 -3.15
N ALA A 82 -15.62 -4.38 -3.44
CA ALA A 82 -15.75 -5.33 -4.55
C ALA A 82 -15.30 -4.73 -5.90
N SER A 83 -15.71 -3.49 -6.18
CA SER A 83 -15.40 -2.80 -7.45
C SER A 83 -13.96 -2.28 -7.55
N ILE A 84 -13.23 -2.16 -6.43
CA ILE A 84 -11.86 -1.65 -6.40
C ILE A 84 -10.83 -2.67 -5.91
N ARG A 85 -11.25 -3.86 -5.47
CA ARG A 85 -10.40 -4.93 -4.93
C ARG A 85 -9.24 -5.27 -5.84
N TYR A 86 -9.51 -5.39 -7.13
CA TYR A 86 -8.49 -5.63 -8.14
C TYR A 86 -7.46 -4.49 -8.20
N SER A 87 -7.97 -3.26 -8.35
CA SER A 87 -7.15 -2.05 -8.41
C SER A 87 -6.27 -1.90 -7.17
N CYS A 88 -6.77 -2.22 -5.98
CA CYS A 88 -6.01 -2.13 -4.72
C CYS A 88 -4.71 -2.94 -4.77
N ILE A 89 -4.69 -4.06 -5.50
CA ILE A 89 -3.59 -5.02 -5.51
C ILE A 89 -2.66 -4.79 -6.70
N TYR A 90 -3.20 -4.50 -7.90
CA TYR A 90 -2.45 -4.65 -9.15
C TYR A 90 -2.13 -3.34 -9.91
N TRP A 91 -2.63 -2.19 -9.46
CA TRP A 91 -2.50 -0.93 -10.24
C TRP A 91 -1.04 -0.55 -10.57
N ILE A 92 -0.09 -0.76 -9.65
CA ILE A 92 1.35 -0.51 -9.88
C ILE A 92 1.99 -1.57 -10.80
N ASP A 93 1.53 -2.82 -10.78
CA ASP A 93 2.01 -3.82 -11.73
C ASP A 93 1.66 -3.40 -13.16
N HIS A 94 0.46 -2.88 -13.39
CA HIS A 94 0.08 -2.30 -14.69
C HIS A 94 0.87 -1.05 -15.04
N LEU A 95 1.16 -0.19 -14.07
CA LEU A 95 2.04 0.95 -14.29
C LEU A 95 3.40 0.48 -14.80
N ARG A 96 4.08 -0.39 -14.05
CA ARG A 96 5.40 -0.92 -14.42
C ARG A 96 5.38 -1.62 -15.78
N ASP A 97 4.42 -2.51 -16.00
CA ASP A 97 4.36 -3.29 -17.25
C ASP A 97 4.09 -2.40 -18.47
N SER A 98 3.33 -1.30 -18.29
CA SER A 98 3.17 -0.29 -19.33
C SER A 98 4.49 0.43 -19.65
N TYR A 99 5.35 0.69 -18.66
CA TYR A 99 6.68 1.29 -18.85
C TYR A 99 7.68 0.33 -19.53
N MET A 100 7.58 -0.96 -19.27
CA MET A 100 8.45 -1.99 -19.88
C MET A 100 8.09 -2.28 -21.35
N HIS A 101 6.87 -1.94 -21.78
CA HIS A 101 6.39 -2.15 -23.14
C HIS A 101 5.76 -0.85 -23.68
N PRO A 102 6.54 0.23 -23.90
CA PRO A 102 5.99 1.51 -24.33
C PRO A 102 5.38 1.40 -25.73
N ALA A 103 4.26 2.09 -25.96
CA ALA A 103 3.74 2.31 -27.29
C ALA A 103 4.67 3.24 -28.11
N GLU A 104 4.56 3.21 -29.43
CA GLU A 104 5.43 3.97 -30.35
C GLU A 104 5.30 5.50 -30.22
N THR A 105 4.23 6.00 -29.59
CA THR A 105 4.04 7.44 -29.38
C THR A 105 4.79 7.93 -28.14
N THR A 106 5.51 9.05 -28.29
CA THR A 106 6.23 9.78 -27.23
C THR A 106 5.40 9.87 -25.96
N ARG A 107 5.85 9.14 -24.95
CA ARG A 107 5.22 9.04 -23.64
C ARG A 107 5.58 10.28 -22.83
N ASP A 108 4.57 11.00 -22.38
CA ASP A 108 4.74 12.08 -21.42
C ASP A 108 4.73 11.44 -20.02
N ASP A 109 5.89 11.36 -19.38
CA ASP A 109 6.10 10.69 -18.07
C ASP A 109 5.50 11.45 -16.88
N MET A 110 4.41 12.18 -17.12
CA MET A 110 3.73 13.04 -16.15
C MET A 110 3.09 12.27 -15.00
N ASP A 111 2.91 10.96 -15.11
CA ASP A 111 2.28 10.15 -14.06
C ASP A 111 3.18 10.00 -12.82
N LEU A 112 4.51 9.90 -13.02
CA LEU A 112 5.51 9.59 -11.99
C LEU A 112 6.23 10.81 -11.41
N ARG A 113 6.19 11.96 -12.09
CA ARG A 113 6.82 13.19 -11.60
C ARG A 113 6.20 13.71 -10.30
N ASN A 114 6.88 14.66 -9.67
CA ASN A 114 6.38 15.44 -8.57
C ASN A 114 5.03 16.08 -8.95
N ASP A 115 4.04 15.93 -8.07
CA ASP A 115 2.68 16.42 -8.30
C ASP A 115 1.99 15.80 -9.55
N GLY A 116 2.55 14.70 -10.07
CA GLY A 116 1.94 13.82 -11.06
C GLY A 116 0.87 12.92 -10.44
N ALA A 117 0.15 12.17 -11.28
CA ALA A 117 -1.04 11.41 -10.88
C ALA A 117 -0.77 10.41 -9.73
N VAL A 118 0.39 9.74 -9.74
CA VAL A 118 0.77 8.79 -8.69
C VAL A 118 1.06 9.52 -7.38
N HIS A 119 1.84 10.60 -7.42
CA HIS A 119 2.13 11.39 -6.22
C HIS A 119 0.87 12.03 -5.63
N ASP A 120 -0.02 12.53 -6.48
CA ASP A 120 -1.30 13.08 -6.07
C ASP A 120 -2.21 12.05 -5.40
N PHE A 121 -2.21 10.81 -5.89
CA PHE A 121 -2.91 9.71 -5.23
C PHE A 121 -2.34 9.45 -3.83
N PHE A 122 -1.03 9.32 -3.69
CA PHE A 122 -0.40 9.07 -2.39
C PHE A 122 -0.69 10.20 -1.38
N LYS A 123 -0.57 11.48 -1.77
CA LYS A 123 -0.89 12.61 -0.89
C LYS A 123 -2.34 12.63 -0.38
N LYS A 124 -3.29 12.07 -1.14
CA LYS A 124 -4.73 12.17 -0.85
C LYS A 124 -5.32 10.88 -0.28
N LYS A 125 -4.75 9.74 -0.65
CA LYS A 125 -5.38 8.42 -0.47
C LYS A 125 -4.46 7.38 0.17
N TYR A 126 -3.19 7.72 0.43
CA TYR A 126 -2.23 6.75 0.95
C TYR A 126 -2.79 6.01 2.15
N ILE A 127 -3.28 6.67 3.20
CA ILE A 127 -3.68 5.99 4.44
C ILE A 127 -4.90 5.06 4.28
N TYR A 128 -5.78 5.34 3.33
CA TYR A 128 -6.98 4.54 3.06
C TYR A 128 -6.66 3.29 2.25
N TRP A 129 -5.55 3.29 1.52
CA TRP A 129 -5.17 2.17 0.67
C TRP A 129 -4.65 0.96 1.48
N PRO A 130 -3.72 1.09 2.44
CA PRO A 130 -3.38 0.05 3.40
C PRO A 130 -4.57 -0.37 4.27
N GLU A 131 -5.48 0.54 4.64
CA GLU A 131 -6.73 0.17 5.33
C GLU A 131 -7.54 -0.82 4.47
N ALA A 132 -7.79 -0.49 3.20
CA ALA A 132 -8.48 -1.37 2.27
C ALA A 132 -7.72 -2.69 2.06
N LEU A 133 -6.38 -2.65 1.91
CA LEU A 133 -5.58 -3.86 1.78
C LEU A 133 -5.65 -4.73 3.03
N SER A 134 -5.73 -4.13 4.22
CA SER A 134 -5.92 -4.83 5.49
C SER A 134 -7.25 -5.58 5.49
N LEU A 135 -8.35 -4.90 5.13
CA LEU A 135 -9.68 -5.53 5.00
C LEU A 135 -9.74 -6.64 3.94
N LEU A 136 -8.89 -6.56 2.92
CA LEU A 136 -8.73 -7.58 1.88
C LEU A 136 -7.75 -8.71 2.28
N GLY A 137 -7.21 -8.71 3.50
CA GLY A 137 -6.20 -9.68 3.94
C GLY A 137 -4.91 -9.65 3.12
N SER A 138 -4.60 -8.51 2.50
CA SER A 138 -3.54 -8.33 1.51
C SER A 138 -2.55 -7.23 1.92
N LEU A 139 -2.46 -6.90 3.21
CA LEU A 139 -1.65 -5.79 3.73
C LEU A 139 -0.15 -5.92 3.39
N SER A 140 0.40 -7.13 3.37
CA SER A 140 1.78 -7.40 2.92
C SER A 140 2.07 -6.92 1.49
N THR A 141 1.02 -6.72 0.69
CA THR A 141 1.14 -6.18 -0.67
C THR A 141 1.50 -4.70 -0.67
N ALA A 142 1.20 -3.94 0.41
CA ALA A 142 1.47 -2.51 0.49
C ALA A 142 2.98 -2.23 0.38
N GLY A 143 3.79 -2.84 1.25
CA GLY A 143 5.25 -2.68 1.23
C GLY A 143 5.88 -3.13 -0.08
N LEU A 144 5.47 -4.29 -0.61
CA LEU A 144 5.95 -4.78 -1.92
C LEU A 144 5.60 -3.84 -3.07
N THR A 145 4.44 -3.19 -3.02
CA THR A 145 3.99 -2.26 -4.04
C THR A 145 4.75 -0.94 -3.97
N ILE A 146 5.02 -0.44 -2.76
CA ILE A 146 5.88 0.73 -2.56
C ILE A 146 7.30 0.44 -3.09
N LEU A 147 7.89 -0.71 -2.74
CA LEU A 147 9.19 -1.16 -3.25
C LEU A 147 9.25 -1.21 -4.78
N LYS A 148 8.23 -1.77 -5.44
CA LYS A 148 8.14 -1.79 -6.91
C LYS A 148 8.14 -0.39 -7.50
N LEU A 149 7.44 0.55 -6.86
CA LEU A 149 7.35 1.93 -7.32
C LEU A 149 8.65 2.69 -7.07
N GLU A 150 9.29 2.51 -5.91
CA GLU A 150 10.62 3.06 -5.61
C GLU A 150 11.65 2.61 -6.64
N ALA A 151 11.67 1.32 -7.00
CA ALA A 151 12.53 0.79 -8.04
C ALA A 151 12.21 1.35 -9.44
N LEU A 152 10.93 1.61 -9.74
CA LEU A 152 10.52 2.18 -11.03
C LEU A 152 10.96 3.64 -11.21
N ILE A 153 11.02 4.42 -10.12
CA ILE A 153 11.44 5.83 -10.14
C ILE A 153 12.91 6.03 -9.76
N GLU A 154 13.67 4.96 -9.59
CA GLU A 154 15.10 5.03 -9.29
C GLU A 154 15.83 5.80 -10.41
N GLY A 155 16.61 6.81 -10.04
CA GLY A 155 17.28 7.70 -11.00
C GLY A 155 16.36 8.72 -11.71
N TYR A 156 15.04 8.68 -11.51
CA TYR A 156 14.13 9.66 -12.11
C TYR A 156 14.08 10.94 -11.28
N THR A 157 14.74 12.01 -11.74
CA THR A 157 14.97 13.24 -10.98
C THR A 157 13.72 14.08 -10.77
N GLU A 158 12.75 14.01 -11.68
CA GLU A 158 11.50 14.75 -11.57
C GLU A 158 10.56 14.19 -10.48
N ALA A 159 10.85 13.03 -9.90
CA ALA A 159 10.03 12.34 -8.89
C ALA A 159 10.55 12.46 -7.45
N GLU A 160 11.44 13.41 -7.15
CA GLU A 160 12.13 13.45 -5.86
C GLU A 160 11.21 13.54 -4.64
N LYS A 161 10.16 14.37 -4.68
CA LYS A 161 9.18 14.45 -3.57
C LYS A 161 8.37 13.16 -3.43
N LEU A 162 8.07 12.51 -4.56
CA LEU A 162 7.41 11.21 -4.54
C LEU A 162 8.32 10.17 -3.87
N LYS A 163 9.62 10.13 -4.18
CA LYS A 163 10.58 9.24 -3.50
C LYS A 163 10.65 9.50 -2.01
N GLU A 164 10.74 10.77 -1.59
CA GLU A 164 10.76 11.13 -0.17
C GLU A 164 9.50 10.63 0.54
N PHE A 165 8.32 10.86 -0.05
CA PHE A 165 7.05 10.40 0.49
C PHE A 165 7.00 8.87 0.57
N LEU A 166 7.40 8.15 -0.49
CA LEU A 166 7.40 6.69 -0.52
C LEU A 166 8.37 6.09 0.48
N GLY A 167 9.56 6.68 0.64
CA GLY A 167 10.54 6.23 1.62
C GLY A 167 10.06 6.42 3.06
N ASP A 168 9.33 7.50 3.33
CA ASP A 168 8.69 7.73 4.63
C ASP A 168 7.51 6.75 4.85
N ALA A 169 6.67 6.56 3.83
CA ALA A 169 5.56 5.61 3.81
C ALA A 169 6.01 4.16 4.02
N HIS A 170 7.08 3.74 3.35
CA HIS A 170 7.66 2.41 3.48
C HIS A 170 8.19 2.18 4.90
N ARG A 171 8.82 3.19 5.52
CA ARG A 171 9.31 3.10 6.90
C ARG A 171 8.22 3.05 7.95
N PHE A 172 7.03 3.56 7.64
CA PHE A 172 5.93 3.72 8.59
C PHE A 172 4.57 3.37 7.96
N ILE A 173 4.46 2.14 7.42
CA ILE A 173 3.19 1.61 6.92
C ILE A 173 2.08 1.72 8.00
N PRO A 174 2.33 1.43 9.30
CA PRO A 174 1.40 1.79 10.37
C PRO A 174 1.66 3.22 10.88
N LEU A 175 0.72 4.13 10.61
CA LEU A 175 0.77 5.54 11.05
C LEU A 175 1.01 5.71 12.56
N VAL A 176 0.49 4.79 13.38
CA VAL A 176 0.60 4.80 14.86
C VAL A 176 2.07 4.87 15.33
N PHE A 177 3.02 4.42 14.49
CA PHE A 177 4.44 4.40 14.83
C PHE A 177 5.27 5.38 14.01
N SER A 178 4.62 6.23 13.22
CA SER A 178 5.29 7.31 12.47
C SER A 178 5.67 8.47 13.41
N PRO A 179 6.92 8.95 13.38
CA PRO A 179 7.34 10.12 14.15
C PRO A 179 6.49 11.34 13.79
N THR A 180 6.34 12.31 14.71
CA THR A 180 5.60 13.57 14.47
C THR A 180 6.08 14.37 13.26
N ARG A 181 7.33 14.16 12.82
CA ARG A 181 7.92 14.79 11.62
C ARG A 181 7.93 13.90 10.38
N SER A 182 7.27 12.73 10.41
CA SER A 182 7.07 11.89 9.22
C SER A 182 6.28 12.68 8.16
N LEU A 183 6.70 12.55 6.91
CA LEU A 183 6.02 13.19 5.78
C LEU A 183 4.58 12.69 5.64
N VAL A 184 4.38 11.38 5.79
CA VAL A 184 3.04 10.79 5.80
C VAL A 184 2.21 11.35 6.95
N ARG A 185 2.77 11.42 8.15
CA ARG A 185 2.04 11.93 9.33
C ARG A 185 1.60 13.38 9.14
N MET A 186 2.50 14.25 8.71
CA MET A 186 2.17 15.65 8.41
C MET A 186 1.15 15.78 7.27
N GLN A 187 1.22 14.92 6.27
CA GLN A 187 0.28 14.93 5.14
C GLN A 187 -1.16 14.56 5.58
N PHE A 188 -1.31 13.75 6.62
CA PHE A 188 -2.59 13.21 7.10
C PHE A 188 -2.90 13.59 8.56
N GLU A 189 -2.38 14.70 9.06
CA GLU A 189 -2.55 15.17 10.44
C GLU A 189 -4.03 15.22 10.88
N LYS A 190 -4.93 15.62 9.98
CA LYS A 190 -6.38 15.70 10.25
C LYS A 190 -7.06 14.34 10.40
N GLU A 191 -6.39 13.27 9.97
CA GLU A 191 -6.91 11.91 10.01
C GLU A 191 -6.41 11.14 11.25
N GLU A 192 -5.56 11.77 12.09
CA GLU A 192 -5.09 11.16 13.33
C GLU A 192 -6.27 10.88 14.29
N PRO A 193 -6.40 9.64 14.79
CA PRO A 193 -7.36 9.33 15.84
C PRO A 193 -6.99 10.03 17.15
N ASP A 194 -7.99 10.55 17.88
CA ASP A 194 -7.79 11.26 19.14
C ASP A 194 -6.98 10.45 20.17
N TRP A 195 -7.16 9.12 20.22
CA TRP A 195 -6.43 8.23 21.15
C TRP A 195 -4.94 8.09 20.83
N MET A 196 -4.51 8.44 19.61
CA MET A 196 -3.10 8.39 19.22
C MET A 196 -2.28 9.41 20.01
N THR A 197 -2.86 10.57 20.35
CA THR A 197 -2.25 11.55 21.28
C THR A 197 -2.12 11.02 22.71
N THR A 198 -2.93 10.03 23.11
CA THR A 198 -2.91 9.45 24.47
C THR A 198 -1.76 8.44 24.65
N LEU A 199 -1.28 7.82 23.58
CA LEU A 199 -0.07 6.99 23.57
C LEU A 199 1.22 7.82 23.69
N GLU A 200 1.16 9.14 23.48
CA GLU A 200 2.27 10.09 23.49
C GLU A 200 2.58 10.70 24.87
N GLY A 201 1.98 10.19 25.95
CA GLY A 201 2.37 10.55 27.32
C GLY A 201 3.85 10.26 27.68
N ASP A 202 4.60 9.64 26.78
CA ASP A 202 6.03 9.36 26.89
C ASP A 202 6.79 9.99 25.69
N THR A 203 7.29 11.20 25.90
CA THR A 203 7.80 12.19 24.93
C THR A 203 9.09 11.82 24.18
N SER A 204 9.43 10.54 24.00
CA SER A 204 10.70 10.14 23.36
C SER A 204 10.65 8.95 22.40
N ARG A 205 9.48 8.53 21.92
CA ARG A 205 9.35 7.41 20.97
C ARG A 205 9.66 7.79 19.52
N ILE A 206 10.84 8.35 19.28
CA ILE A 206 11.42 8.42 17.94
C ILE A 206 11.66 6.97 17.52
N PHE A 207 10.97 6.48 16.49
CA PHE A 207 11.28 5.21 15.85
C PHE A 207 12.03 5.47 14.54
N LYS A 208 13.05 4.65 14.25
CA LYS A 208 13.77 4.67 12.97
C LYS A 208 12.95 4.03 11.85
N SER A 209 12.16 3.02 12.18
CA SER A 209 11.37 2.22 11.24
C SER A 209 10.33 1.40 12.01
N ALA A 210 9.20 1.11 11.37
CA ALA A 210 8.20 0.18 11.86
C ALA A 210 7.58 -0.60 10.69
N ASP A 211 7.18 -1.83 10.95
CA ASP A 211 6.53 -2.69 9.95
C ASP A 211 5.43 -3.55 10.59
N ILE A 212 4.52 -4.08 9.78
CA ILE A 212 3.37 -4.88 10.22
C ILE A 212 3.44 -6.29 9.63
N SER A 213 3.00 -7.30 10.40
CA SER A 213 2.91 -8.66 9.90
C SER A 213 1.96 -8.75 8.70
N ALA A 214 2.21 -9.72 7.83
CA ALA A 214 1.33 -10.00 6.69
C ALA A 214 -0.13 -10.30 7.11
N ASP A 215 -0.32 -10.91 8.28
CA ASP A 215 -1.64 -11.17 8.87
C ASP A 215 -2.24 -9.96 9.62
N GLY A 216 -1.52 -8.83 9.67
CA GLY A 216 -1.96 -7.60 10.32
C GLY A 216 -1.99 -7.66 11.86
N LYS A 217 -1.55 -8.77 12.48
CA LYS A 217 -1.68 -8.99 13.93
C LYS A 217 -0.57 -8.39 14.78
N ARG A 218 0.59 -8.13 14.20
CA ARG A 218 1.78 -7.69 14.94
C ARG A 218 2.40 -6.48 14.27
N VAL A 219 2.72 -5.47 15.07
CA VAL A 219 3.55 -4.35 14.63
C VAL A 219 4.92 -4.48 15.28
N VAL A 220 5.96 -4.30 14.49
CA VAL A 220 7.34 -4.27 14.95
C VAL A 220 7.88 -2.87 14.75
N SER A 221 8.62 -2.37 15.73
CA SER A 221 9.20 -1.03 15.71
C SER A 221 10.66 -1.09 16.13
N LEU A 222 11.49 -0.25 15.51
CA LEU A 222 12.91 -0.12 15.77
C LEU A 222 13.20 1.28 16.32
N SER A 223 13.81 1.35 17.49
CA SER A 223 14.28 2.62 18.07
C SER A 223 15.66 3.05 17.54
N PRO A 224 16.04 4.33 17.68
CA PRO A 224 17.36 4.84 17.35
C PRO A 224 18.51 4.06 17.99
N GLY A 225 18.31 3.58 19.22
CA GLY A 225 19.25 2.77 20.00
C GLY A 225 19.29 1.29 19.65
N GLY A 226 18.63 0.85 18.57
CA GLY A 226 18.66 -0.54 18.11
C GLY A 226 17.70 -1.49 18.85
N VAL A 227 16.87 -0.97 19.77
CA VAL A 227 15.86 -1.78 20.47
C VAL A 227 14.69 -2.05 19.54
N VAL A 228 14.39 -3.34 19.34
CA VAL A 228 13.22 -3.83 18.60
C VAL A 228 12.09 -4.14 19.57
N ARG A 229 10.90 -3.61 19.28
CA ARG A 229 9.69 -3.81 20.07
C ARG A 229 8.59 -4.40 19.22
N ILE A 230 7.90 -5.41 19.75
CA ILE A 230 6.76 -6.05 19.12
C ILE A 230 5.50 -5.68 19.89
N TRP A 231 4.49 -5.26 19.15
CA TRP A 231 3.19 -4.82 19.64
C TRP A 231 2.10 -5.66 19.01
N ASP A 232 1.04 -5.89 19.77
CA ASP A 232 -0.21 -6.41 19.24
C ASP A 232 -0.90 -5.29 18.46
N ALA A 233 -1.17 -5.53 17.17
CA ALA A 233 -1.67 -4.49 16.27
C ALA A 233 -3.09 -4.04 16.62
N ALA A 234 -3.90 -4.90 17.23
CA ALA A 234 -5.30 -4.61 17.56
C ALA A 234 -5.43 -3.80 18.85
N THR A 235 -4.67 -4.18 19.86
CA THR A 235 -4.77 -3.59 21.20
C THR A 235 -3.73 -2.50 21.45
N GLY A 236 -2.69 -2.42 20.60
CA GLY A 236 -1.50 -1.62 20.87
C GLY A 236 -0.69 -2.14 22.07
N ALA A 237 -1.03 -3.33 22.59
CA ALA A 237 -0.37 -3.89 23.76
C ALA A 237 1.07 -4.29 23.44
N TYR A 238 1.98 -3.95 24.35
CA TYR A 238 3.37 -4.35 24.25
C TYR A 238 3.48 -5.85 24.50
N MET A 239 3.93 -6.61 23.48
CA MET A 239 4.01 -8.06 23.58
C MET A 239 5.35 -8.51 24.16
N HIS A 240 6.47 -8.03 23.59
CA HIS A 240 7.81 -8.40 24.04
C HIS A 240 8.87 -7.36 23.68
N PRO A 241 9.87 -7.12 24.55
CA PRO A 241 11.16 -6.58 24.15
C PRO A 241 11.92 -7.66 23.38
N PHE A 242 12.39 -7.34 22.19
CA PHE A 242 13.48 -8.11 21.60
C PHE A 242 14.78 -7.39 21.95
N ASP A 243 15.50 -7.92 22.93
CA ASP A 243 16.84 -7.44 23.30
C ASP A 243 17.86 -8.02 22.29
N GLY A 244 18.14 -7.28 21.24
CA GLY A 244 19.19 -7.59 20.25
C GLY A 244 19.06 -6.65 19.05
N TYR A 245 20.11 -5.99 18.55
CA TYR A 245 21.46 -6.48 18.28
C TYR A 245 22.56 -5.64 18.99
N GLY A 246 23.66 -6.28 19.40
CA GLY A 246 24.80 -5.60 20.01
C GLY A 246 25.47 -4.59 19.07
N GLY A 247 25.27 -3.30 19.32
CA GLY A 247 26.15 -2.20 18.91
C GLY A 247 26.17 -1.78 17.43
N GLY A 248 25.49 -2.47 16.52
CA GLY A 248 25.42 -2.09 15.10
C GLY A 248 24.32 -1.05 14.80
N SER A 249 24.58 -0.10 13.90
CA SER A 249 23.56 0.86 13.45
C SER A 249 22.54 0.19 12.54
N ILE A 250 21.42 -0.28 13.09
CA ILE A 250 20.28 -0.75 12.32
C ILE A 250 19.50 0.47 11.80
N LEU A 251 19.20 0.46 10.50
CA LEU A 251 18.52 1.55 9.79
C LEU A 251 17.05 1.26 9.46
N SER A 252 16.66 -0.02 9.34
CA SER A 252 15.30 -0.44 9.02
C SER A 252 14.99 -1.80 9.64
N ILE A 253 13.70 -2.09 9.80
CA ILE A 253 13.18 -3.39 10.22
C ILE A 253 12.11 -3.82 9.23
N ALA A 254 12.03 -5.12 8.95
CA ALA A 254 10.99 -5.68 8.09
C ALA A 254 10.38 -6.93 8.73
N MET A 255 9.12 -7.20 8.45
CA MET A 255 8.44 -8.42 8.82
C MET A 255 8.56 -9.41 7.67
N SER A 256 8.89 -10.67 7.97
CA SER A 256 8.85 -11.73 6.96
C SER A 256 7.44 -11.91 6.41
N ALA A 257 7.34 -12.37 5.17
CA ALA A 257 6.05 -12.60 4.50
C ALA A 257 5.14 -13.61 5.23
N ASP A 258 5.71 -14.49 6.05
CA ASP A 258 4.95 -15.42 6.90
C ASP A 258 4.53 -14.80 8.26
N GLY A 259 4.88 -13.53 8.52
CA GLY A 259 4.55 -12.76 9.72
C GLY A 259 5.24 -13.23 11.00
N LYS A 260 6.15 -14.21 10.91
CA LYS A 260 6.71 -14.92 12.07
C LYS A 260 8.13 -14.51 12.42
N ARG A 261 8.85 -13.82 11.53
CA ARG A 261 10.26 -13.49 11.70
C ARG A 261 10.51 -12.02 11.40
N VAL A 262 11.51 -11.49 12.10
CA VAL A 262 12.06 -10.15 11.92
C VAL A 262 13.54 -10.37 11.59
N PRO A 263 13.99 -10.16 10.33
CA PRO A 263 15.39 -10.30 9.95
C PRO A 263 16.23 -9.07 10.33
#